data_AF-A0A969E6A1-F1
#
_entry.id   AF-A0A969E6A1-F1
#
_cell.length_a   1.000
_cell.length_b   1.000
_cell.length_c   1.000
_cell.angle_alpha   90.00
_cell.angle_beta   90.00
_cell.angle_gamma   90.00
#
_symmetry.space_group_name_H-M   'P 1'
#
loop_
_entity.id
_entity.type
_entity.pdbx_description
1 polymer ?
#
loop_
_entity_poly.entity_id
_entity_poly.type
_entity_poly.pdbx_seq_one_letter_code
_entity_poly.pdbx_strand_id
1 'polypeptide(L)'
;MKYWQVCIFLIKNIKIQTGTIHSFQGDECHFVLCLFNPPPNLSKSPHAFLNKMNILNVAMSRAKDTLIFLMPDDNTTNLENLHQIGRIKGIIRYYLAGVCQNLTAAQLEEIMFGVPDFIYDNTFATTHQSVNVYTKPEKKYEIRVEETVVDVQVHI
;
A
#
# COMPACT_ATOMS: atom_id res chain seq x y z
N MET A 1 11.69 29.06 -10.27
CA MET A 1 11.76 28.24 -11.50
C MET A 1 12.68 27.06 -11.23
N LYS A 2 12.15 25.91 -10.78
CA LYS A 2 12.92 24.67 -10.60
C LYS A 2 12.28 23.63 -11.51
N TYR A 3 12.94 23.36 -12.63
CA TYR A 3 12.58 22.30 -13.55
C TYR A 3 12.88 20.96 -12.87
N TRP A 4 11.86 20.26 -12.42
CA TRP A 4 11.98 18.84 -12.10
C TRP A 4 11.64 18.08 -13.38
N GLN A 5 12.66 17.52 -14.02
CA GLN A 5 12.48 16.59 -15.13
C GLN A 5 12.20 15.22 -14.51
N VAL A 6 10.93 14.84 -14.41
CA VAL A 6 10.54 13.50 -13.96
C VAL A 6 10.74 12.54 -15.14
N CYS A 7 11.87 11.84 -15.16
CA CYS A 7 12.12 10.76 -16.09
C CYS A 7 11.37 9.51 -15.62
N ILE A 8 10.16 9.29 -16.13
CA ILE A 8 9.43 8.03 -15.95
C ILE A 8 9.97 7.03 -16.96
N PHE A 9 10.78 6.08 -16.52
CA PHE A 9 11.12 4.92 -17.34
C PHE A 9 9.91 4.01 -17.43
N LEU A 10 9.34 3.86 -18.63
CA LEU A 10 8.43 2.77 -18.94
C LEU A 10 9.24 1.47 -18.92
N ILE A 11 9.26 0.79 -17.78
CA ILE A 11 9.86 -0.54 -17.67
C ILE A 11 8.99 -1.48 -18.52
N LYS A 12 9.49 -1.87 -19.70
CA LYS A 12 8.87 -2.92 -20.50
C LYS A 12 9.18 -4.27 -19.84
N ASN A 13 8.19 -5.16 -19.75
CA ASN A 13 8.27 -6.51 -19.15
C ASN A 13 8.37 -6.55 -17.61
N ILE A 14 7.53 -5.81 -16.90
CA ILE A 14 7.37 -5.99 -15.45
C ILE A 14 6.57 -7.27 -15.18
N LYS A 15 7.16 -8.24 -14.46
CA LYS A 15 6.43 -9.36 -13.87
C LYS A 15 5.98 -8.96 -12.47
N ILE A 16 4.69 -8.72 -12.29
CA ILE A 16 4.10 -8.43 -10.99
C ILE A 16 3.71 -9.76 -10.33
N GLN A 17 4.14 -9.95 -9.09
CA GLN A 17 3.68 -11.05 -8.24
C GLN A 17 2.96 -10.46 -7.04
N THR A 18 1.85 -11.07 -6.64
CA THR A 18 1.06 -10.66 -5.48
C THR A 18 0.78 -11.89 -4.62
N GLY A 19 0.71 -11.69 -3.31
CA GLY A 19 0.53 -12.79 -2.37
C GLY A 19 0.76 -12.34 -0.94
N THR A 20 0.55 -13.24 0.00
CA THR A 20 0.86 -12.98 1.40
C THR A 20 2.36 -13.18 1.65
N ILE A 21 2.88 -12.60 2.74
CA ILE A 21 4.30 -12.69 3.10
C ILE A 21 4.81 -14.14 3.12
N HIS A 22 3.97 -15.10 3.55
CA HIS A 22 4.33 -16.51 3.60
C HIS A 22 4.61 -17.11 2.22
N SER A 23 3.91 -16.65 1.17
CA SER A 23 4.10 -17.17 -0.20
C SER A 23 5.43 -16.75 -0.83
N PHE A 24 6.09 -15.72 -0.30
CA PHE A 24 7.37 -15.21 -0.79
C PHE A 24 8.57 -15.71 0.01
N GLN A 25 8.38 -16.67 0.92
CA GLN A 25 9.49 -17.19 1.73
C GLN A 25 10.52 -17.90 0.84
N GLY A 26 11.77 -17.43 0.87
CA GLY A 26 12.87 -17.99 0.08
C GLY A 26 13.02 -17.41 -1.33
N ASP A 27 12.11 -16.52 -1.76
CA ASP A 27 12.21 -15.81 -3.03
C ASP A 27 12.87 -14.42 -2.87
N GLU A 28 13.25 -13.78 -3.97
CA GLU A 28 13.81 -12.43 -4.00
C GLU A 28 13.34 -11.63 -5.23
N CYS A 29 13.01 -10.35 -5.03
CA CYS A 29 12.52 -9.44 -6.06
C CYS A 29 13.39 -8.17 -6.12
N HIS A 30 13.57 -7.61 -7.31
CA HIS A 30 14.24 -6.31 -7.48
C HIS A 30 13.51 -5.19 -6.72
N PHE A 31 12.18 -5.16 -6.87
CA PHE A 31 11.28 -4.23 -6.19
C PHE A 31 10.29 -5.00 -5.32
N VAL A 32 10.11 -4.56 -4.08
CA VAL A 32 9.10 -5.11 -3.17
C VAL A 32 8.26 -3.98 -2.62
N LEU A 33 6.94 -4.07 -2.84
CA LEU A 33 5.95 -3.22 -2.19
C LEU A 33 5.30 -4.01 -1.03
N CYS A 34 5.57 -3.58 0.18
CA CYS A 34 4.97 -4.12 1.40
C CYS A 34 3.76 -3.28 1.80
N LEU A 35 2.56 -3.84 1.68
CA LEU A 35 1.34 -3.25 2.23
C LEU A 35 1.12 -3.75 3.67
N PHE A 36 1.34 -2.87 4.65
CA PHE A 36 1.05 -3.13 6.05
C PHE A 36 -0.31 -2.54 6.40
N ASN A 37 -1.35 -3.32 6.18
CA ASN A 37 -2.73 -2.94 6.48
C ASN A 37 -3.11 -3.38 7.92
N PRO A 38 -3.15 -2.46 8.90
CA PRO A 38 -3.57 -2.79 10.26
C PRO A 38 -5.08 -3.06 10.30
N PRO A 39 -5.56 -3.86 11.27
CA PRO A 39 -6.99 -3.92 11.56
C PRO A 39 -7.49 -2.54 12.04
N PRO A 40 -8.77 -2.19 11.82
CA PRO A 40 -9.34 -0.90 12.23
C PRO A 40 -9.15 -0.59 13.72
N ASN A 41 -9.19 -1.64 14.56
CA ASN A 41 -8.94 -1.55 15.99
C ASN A 41 -7.59 -2.18 16.33
N LEU A 42 -6.59 -1.34 16.53
CA LEU A 42 -5.27 -1.75 17.00
C LEU A 42 -5.31 -2.04 18.50
N SER A 43 -5.49 -3.31 18.85
CA SER A 43 -5.37 -3.79 20.23
C SER A 43 -3.90 -3.99 20.65
N LYS A 44 -3.64 -4.02 21.96
CA LYS A 44 -2.33 -4.40 22.53
C LYS A 44 -1.99 -5.89 22.39
N SER A 45 -2.80 -6.65 21.63
CA SER A 45 -2.60 -8.09 21.49
C SER A 45 -1.25 -8.40 20.81
N PRO A 46 -0.41 -9.26 21.41
CA PRO A 46 0.85 -9.69 20.79
C PRO A 46 0.64 -10.54 19.53
N HIS A 47 -0.60 -10.96 19.25
CA HIS A 47 -0.92 -11.81 18.10
C HIS A 47 -1.08 -11.03 16.79
N ALA A 48 -1.12 -9.70 16.83
CA ALA A 48 -1.16 -8.88 15.63
C ALA A 48 0.02 -9.24 14.70
N PHE A 49 -0.28 -9.59 13.45
CA PHE A 49 0.74 -10.03 12.49
C PHE A 49 1.84 -8.98 12.28
N LEU A 50 1.46 -7.69 12.29
CA LEU A 50 2.41 -6.57 12.18
C LEU A 50 3.31 -6.38 13.41
N ASN A 51 3.10 -7.14 14.50
CA ASN A 51 4.01 -7.19 15.65
C ASN A 51 4.89 -8.45 15.68
N LYS A 52 4.74 -9.36 14.70
CA LYS A 52 5.55 -10.57 14.60
C LYS A 52 6.82 -10.27 13.81
N MET A 53 7.96 -10.20 14.51
CA MET A 53 9.26 -9.85 13.93
C MET A 53 9.67 -10.78 12.77
N ASN A 54 9.40 -12.09 12.89
CA ASN A 54 9.70 -13.05 11.83
C ASN A 54 8.95 -12.74 10.53
N ILE A 55 7.70 -12.27 10.61
CA ILE A 55 6.90 -11.91 9.44
C ILE A 55 7.47 -10.66 8.76
N LEU A 56 7.78 -9.62 9.54
CA LEU A 56 8.37 -8.40 8.99
C LEU A 56 9.76 -8.67 8.40
N ASN A 57 10.58 -9.50 9.04
CA ASN A 57 11.90 -9.88 8.53
C ASN A 57 11.80 -10.57 7.17
N VAL A 58 10.85 -11.50 6.99
CA VAL A 58 10.61 -12.12 5.69
C VAL A 58 10.23 -11.05 4.68
N ALA A 59 9.22 -10.21 4.97
CA ALA A 59 8.74 -9.18 4.06
C ALA A 59 9.85 -8.21 3.59
N MET A 60 10.66 -7.71 4.51
CA MET A 60 11.72 -6.74 4.21
C MET A 60 12.91 -7.36 3.47
N SER A 61 13.27 -8.60 3.79
CA SER A 61 14.45 -9.26 3.21
C SER A 61 14.25 -9.80 1.80
N ARG A 62 13.05 -9.65 1.20
CA ARG A 62 12.82 -10.08 -0.19
C ARG A 62 13.34 -9.07 -1.22
N ALA A 63 13.58 -7.81 -0.81
CA ALA A 63 13.97 -6.74 -1.72
C ALA A 63 15.48 -6.76 -2.01
N LYS A 64 15.85 -6.76 -3.29
CA LYS A 64 17.25 -6.58 -3.72
C LYS A 64 17.63 -5.12 -3.86
N ASP A 65 16.83 -4.36 -4.60
CA ASP A 65 17.21 -2.99 -5.01
C ASP A 65 16.35 -1.95 -4.32
N THR A 66 15.04 -2.18 -4.19
CA THR A 66 14.12 -1.19 -3.65
C THR A 66 13.02 -1.83 -2.82
N LEU A 67 12.87 -1.32 -1.61
CA LEU A 67 11.83 -1.68 -0.67
C LEU A 67 10.92 -0.48 -0.44
N ILE A 68 9.63 -0.65 -0.74
CA ILE A 68 8.61 0.36 -0.55
C ILE A 68 7.67 -0.13 0.54
N PHE A 69 7.42 0.70 1.55
CA PHE A 69 6.43 0.42 2.56
C PHE A 69 5.21 1.32 2.37
N LEU A 70 4.05 0.69 2.23
CA LEU A 70 2.76 1.35 2.44
C LEU A 70 2.30 0.97 3.84
N MET A 71 2.47 1.90 4.78
CA MET A 71 2.25 1.66 6.21
C MET A 71 1.36 2.75 6.83
N PRO A 72 0.78 2.49 8.02
CA PRO A 72 -0.05 3.46 8.71
C PRO A 72 0.74 4.73 9.05
N ASP A 73 0.09 5.86 8.81
CA ASP A 73 0.60 7.18 9.15
C ASP A 73 0.48 7.45 10.66
N ASP A 74 0.98 8.60 11.09
CA ASP A 74 0.98 8.98 12.49
C ASP A 74 -0.43 9.41 12.99
N ASN A 75 -1.44 9.48 12.11
CA ASN A 75 -2.84 9.74 12.46
C ASN A 75 -3.64 8.47 12.79
N THR A 76 -3.05 7.30 12.54
CA THR A 76 -3.71 6.01 12.80
C THR A 76 -3.94 5.82 14.29
N THR A 77 -5.20 5.56 14.68
CA THR A 77 -5.58 5.39 16.10
C THR A 77 -4.87 4.19 16.73
N ASN A 78 -4.30 4.40 17.93
CA ASN A 78 -3.56 3.40 18.70
C ASN A 78 -2.33 2.83 17.95
N LEU A 79 -1.69 3.62 17.07
CA LEU A 79 -0.50 3.23 16.32
C LEU A 79 0.64 2.74 17.23
N GLU A 80 0.73 3.26 18.46
CA GLU A 80 1.73 2.87 19.45
C GLU A 80 1.68 1.38 19.79
N ASN A 81 0.55 0.71 19.58
CA ASN A 81 0.40 -0.73 19.76
C ASN A 81 1.12 -1.55 18.66
N LEU A 82 1.51 -0.92 17.54
CA LEU A 82 2.35 -1.52 16.49
C LEU A 82 3.84 -1.32 16.76
N HIS A 83 4.32 -1.85 17.88
CA HIS A 83 5.69 -1.64 18.37
C HIS A 83 6.77 -2.01 17.34
N GLN A 84 6.57 -3.06 16.54
CA GLN A 84 7.56 -3.44 15.52
C GLN A 84 7.57 -2.45 14.33
N ILE A 85 6.41 -1.91 13.95
CA ILE A 85 6.35 -0.84 12.94
C ILE A 85 7.05 0.42 13.48
N GLY A 86 6.82 0.77 14.74
CA GLY A 86 7.55 1.85 15.42
C GLY A 86 9.07 1.63 15.40
N ARG A 87 9.52 0.40 15.65
CA ARG A 87 10.94 0.02 15.58
C ARG A 87 11.50 0.17 14.16
N ILE A 88 10.77 -0.27 13.12
CA ILE A 88 11.17 -0.07 11.72
C ILE A 88 11.27 1.42 11.39
N LYS A 89 10.26 2.22 11.74
CA LYS A 89 10.29 3.68 11.58
C LYS A 89 11.53 4.28 12.27
N GLY A 90 11.88 3.82 13.48
CA GLY A 90 13.08 4.24 14.19
C GLY A 90 14.39 3.90 13.46
N ILE A 91 14.52 2.68 12.95
CA ILE A 91 15.69 2.24 12.16
C ILE A 91 15.82 3.10 10.90
N ILE A 92 14.73 3.30 10.17
CA ILE A 92 14.73 4.13 8.94
C ILE A 92 15.15 5.56 9.28
N ARG A 93 14.54 6.17 10.30
CA ARG A 93 14.86 7.55 10.72
C ARG A 93 16.31 7.71 11.18
N TYR A 94 16.89 6.70 11.82
CA TYR A 94 18.25 6.80 12.36
C TYR A 94 19.33 6.45 11.33
N TYR A 95 19.19 5.33 10.62
CA TYR A 95 20.23 4.79 9.73
C TYR A 95 20.08 5.22 8.28
N LEU A 96 18.87 5.57 7.84
CA LEU A 96 18.57 5.90 6.43
C LEU A 96 18.17 7.37 6.25
N ALA A 97 18.46 8.22 7.25
CA ALA A 97 18.21 9.65 7.18
C ALA A 97 18.85 10.26 5.93
N GLY A 98 18.04 10.92 5.10
CA GLY A 98 18.49 11.56 3.85
C GLY A 98 18.61 10.62 2.64
N VAL A 99 18.47 9.31 2.83
CA VAL A 99 18.44 8.32 1.73
C VAL A 99 17.01 7.85 1.44
N CYS A 100 16.18 7.72 2.48
CA CYS A 100 14.77 7.37 2.31
C CYS A 100 13.91 8.58 1.95
N GLN A 101 12.93 8.38 1.06
CA GLN A 101 11.85 9.32 0.83
C GLN A 101 10.61 8.90 1.62
N ASN A 102 10.05 9.83 2.39
CA ASN A 102 8.75 9.65 3.04
C ASN A 102 7.73 10.47 2.27
N LEU A 103 6.74 9.81 1.69
CA LEU A 103 5.66 10.44 0.94
C LEU A 103 4.33 10.09 1.61
N THR A 104 3.45 11.08 1.72
CA THR A 104 2.04 10.81 2.07
C THR A 104 1.32 10.19 0.88
N ALA A 105 0.15 9.59 1.12
CA ALA A 105 -0.71 9.10 0.03
C ALA A 105 -1.01 10.23 -0.97
N ALA A 106 -1.41 11.40 -0.48
CA ALA A 106 -1.70 12.56 -1.31
C ALA A 106 -0.52 13.02 -2.18
N GLN A 107 0.70 13.05 -1.61
CA GLN A 107 1.90 13.40 -2.38
C GLN A 107 2.20 12.36 -3.46
N LEU A 108 2.05 11.08 -3.15
CA LEU A 108 2.25 10.00 -4.10
C LEU A 108 1.23 10.08 -5.25
N GLU A 109 -0.04 10.33 -4.92
CA GLU A 109 -1.10 10.51 -5.93
C GLU A 109 -0.83 11.74 -6.81
N GLU A 110 -0.37 12.85 -6.24
CA GLU A 110 -0.05 14.04 -7.02
C GLU A 110 1.14 13.82 -7.96
N ILE A 111 2.14 13.05 -7.54
CA ILE A 111 3.27 12.64 -8.40
C ILE A 111 2.80 11.71 -9.53
N MET A 112 1.88 10.79 -9.26
CA MET A 112 1.43 9.77 -10.21
C MET A 112 0.36 10.26 -11.18
N PHE A 113 -0.56 11.11 -10.70
CA PHE A 113 -1.80 11.49 -11.39
C PHE A 113 -1.95 13.01 -11.57
N GLY A 114 -1.09 13.82 -10.95
CA GLY A 114 -1.17 15.28 -10.99
C GLY A 114 -2.20 15.90 -10.06
N VAL A 115 -2.90 15.09 -9.25
CA VAL A 115 -3.86 15.54 -8.22
C VAL A 115 -3.76 14.66 -6.96
N PRO A 116 -3.95 15.21 -5.75
CA PRO A 116 -3.66 14.51 -4.49
C PRO A 116 -4.69 13.47 -4.05
N ASP A 117 -5.92 13.50 -4.57
CA ASP A 117 -7.01 12.61 -4.15
C ASP A 117 -7.58 11.79 -5.33
N PHE A 118 -6.72 11.50 -6.32
CA PHE A 118 -7.15 10.93 -7.60
C PHE A 118 -7.93 9.63 -7.45
N ILE A 119 -7.41 8.64 -6.71
CA ILE A 119 -8.07 7.34 -6.53
C ILE A 119 -9.42 7.54 -5.85
N TYR A 120 -9.49 8.35 -4.80
CA TYR A 120 -10.74 8.62 -4.08
C TYR A 120 -11.78 9.26 -5.00
N ASP A 121 -11.43 10.34 -5.70
CA ASP A 121 -12.34 11.07 -6.59
C ASP A 121 -12.80 10.26 -7.82
N ASN A 122 -12.01 9.23 -8.19
CA ASN A 122 -12.29 8.33 -9.30
C ASN A 122 -12.81 6.96 -8.85
N THR A 123 -13.15 6.79 -7.57
CA THR A 123 -13.72 5.56 -7.02
C THR A 123 -15.19 5.74 -6.66
N PHE A 124 -16.01 4.76 -7.03
CA PHE A 124 -17.40 4.64 -6.61
C PHE A 124 -17.59 3.35 -5.82
N ALA A 125 -18.10 3.47 -4.59
CA ALA A 125 -18.36 2.32 -3.72
C ALA A 125 -19.85 2.00 -3.67
N THR A 126 -20.22 0.75 -3.95
CA THR A 126 -21.62 0.27 -3.95
C THR A 126 -21.77 -1.06 -3.21
N THR A 127 -23.01 -1.39 -2.87
CA THR A 127 -23.41 -2.76 -2.52
C THR A 127 -23.97 -3.44 -3.76
N HIS A 128 -23.79 -4.76 -3.90
CA HIS A 128 -24.28 -5.49 -5.08
C HIS A 128 -25.79 -5.31 -5.19
N GLN A 129 -26.27 -4.61 -6.23
CA GLN A 129 -27.69 -4.55 -6.52
C GLN A 129 -28.11 -5.91 -7.10
N SER A 130 -29.26 -6.44 -6.65
CA SER A 130 -29.79 -7.75 -7.07
C SER A 130 -30.27 -7.77 -8.53
N VAL A 131 -30.08 -6.67 -9.25
CA VAL A 131 -30.55 -6.46 -10.62
C VAL A 131 -29.38 -5.88 -11.40
N ASN A 132 -29.02 -6.51 -12.52
CA ASN A 132 -28.01 -5.98 -13.43
C ASN A 132 -28.53 -4.70 -14.09
N VAL A 133 -28.27 -3.54 -13.48
CA VAL A 133 -28.54 -2.25 -14.12
C VAL A 133 -27.32 -1.89 -14.97
N TYR A 134 -27.44 -2.08 -16.29
CA TYR A 134 -26.42 -1.72 -17.27
C TYR A 134 -26.40 -0.19 -17.50
N THR A 135 -25.96 0.58 -16.50
CA THR A 135 -25.67 2.01 -16.67
C THR A 135 -24.20 2.20 -17.03
N LYS A 136 -23.86 3.24 -17.80
CA LYS A 136 -22.46 3.60 -18.05
C LYS A 136 -21.75 3.85 -16.71
N PRO A 137 -20.51 3.39 -16.53
CA PRO A 137 -19.77 3.57 -15.29
C PRO A 137 -19.57 5.06 -15.01
N GLU A 138 -19.97 5.50 -13.81
CA GLU A 138 -19.85 6.90 -13.39
C GLU A 138 -18.42 7.30 -13.05
N LYS A 139 -17.60 6.33 -12.65
CA LYS A 139 -16.22 6.51 -12.17
C LYS A 139 -15.31 5.41 -12.74
N LYS A 140 -14.00 5.65 -12.67
CA LYS A 140 -12.97 4.76 -13.22
C LYS A 140 -12.83 3.45 -12.44
N TYR A 141 -12.95 3.54 -11.12
CA TYR A 141 -12.89 2.41 -10.22
C TYR A 141 -14.26 2.22 -9.58
N GLU A 142 -14.79 1.00 -9.62
CA GLU A 142 -16.00 0.63 -8.89
C GLU A 142 -15.63 -0.45 -7.85
N ILE A 143 -15.92 -0.20 -6.58
CA ILE A 143 -15.72 -1.14 -5.48
C ILE A 143 -17.10 -1.63 -5.04
N ARG A 144 -17.35 -2.93 -5.21
CA ARG A 144 -18.59 -3.56 -4.76
C ARG A 144 -18.30 -4.35 -3.49
N VAL A 145 -19.01 -4.02 -2.42
CA VAL A 145 -18.83 -4.65 -1.11
C VAL A 145 -20.07 -5.47 -0.76
N GLU A 146 -19.86 -6.74 -0.42
CA GLU A 146 -20.84 -7.63 0.17
C GLU A 146 -20.38 -8.09 1.56
N GLU A 147 -21.19 -8.90 2.25
CA GLU A 147 -20.86 -9.39 3.59
C GLU A 147 -19.57 -10.22 3.64
N THR A 148 -19.22 -10.93 2.56
CA THR A 148 -18.06 -11.84 2.53
C THR A 148 -17.07 -11.60 1.39
N VAL A 149 -17.39 -10.71 0.44
CA VAL A 149 -16.56 -10.46 -0.74
C VAL A 149 -16.45 -8.96 -1.05
N VAL A 150 -15.30 -8.60 -1.61
CA VAL A 150 -15.05 -7.27 -2.18
C VAL A 150 -14.62 -7.49 -3.63
N ASP A 151 -15.36 -6.89 -4.56
CA ASP A 151 -15.05 -6.87 -5.98
C ASP A 151 -14.58 -5.47 -6.41
N VAL A 152 -13.59 -5.43 -7.29
CA VAL A 152 -12.98 -4.19 -7.78
C VAL A 152 -12.98 -4.22 -9.30
N GLN A 153 -13.83 -3.39 -9.90
CA GLN A 153 -13.92 -3.23 -11.34
C GLN A 153 -13.14 -1.99 -11.78
N VAL A 154 -12.27 -2.15 -12.78
CA VAL A 154 -11.49 -1.07 -13.38
C VAL A 154 -11.98 -0.84 -14.80
N HIS A 155 -12.49 0.36 -15.07
CA HIS A 155 -12.92 0.78 -16.39
C HIS A 155 -11.74 1.43 -17.13
N ILE A 156 -11.35 0.87 -18.28
CA ILE A 156 -10.24 1.31 -19.12
C ILE A 156 -10.78 2.02 -20.36
#